data_AF-A0A5J4U584-F1
#
_entry.id   AF-A0A5J4U584-F1
#
_cell.length_a   1.000
_cell.length_b   1.000
_cell.length_c   1.000
_cell.angle_alpha   90.00
_cell.angle_beta   90.00
_cell.angle_gamma   90.00
#
_symmetry.space_group_name_H-M   'P 1'
#
loop_
_entity.id
_entity.type
_entity.pdbx_description
1 polymer ?
#
loop_
_entity_poly.entity_id
_entity_poly.type
_entity_poly.pdbx_seq_one_letter_code
_entity_poly.pdbx_strand_id
1 'polypeptide(L)'
;MADEEYEYEDEEEEEEEEEEEDDDPEDLYEQAKEDGKTVAQQTKLLQKIFDIEAKTRKGKWGFLALEILVQNDIDKPDLNAARTHYTKLLTYIKSFVTKDISQISIKNLLEKIIEKDNKDFSLEIINSTLQALQDAQNERLLTITKMKLANLHYSSDDPAAAERIASEVTRSCFDATGKQDPNKGSQLVESLALLIQIYYKLGDRRKTKEVYEKSLKAENVLTQPKSTSIIREIGGKIHMEERRFSEAR
;
A
#
# COMPACT_ATOMS: atom_id res chain seq x y z
N MET A 1 -80.34 27.80 7.14
CA MET A 1 -79.77 29.14 7.34
C MET A 1 -78.99 29.08 8.64
N ALA A 2 -77.66 29.12 8.68
CA ALA A 2 -76.67 29.42 7.64
C ALA A 2 -75.40 28.60 7.94
N ASP A 3 -74.64 28.29 6.89
CA ASP A 3 -73.25 27.85 6.94
C ASP A 3 -72.36 28.90 7.62
N GLU A 4 -71.43 28.44 8.46
CA GLU A 4 -70.17 29.13 8.73
C GLU A 4 -69.07 28.07 8.74
N GLU A 5 -68.56 27.84 7.54
CA GLU A 5 -67.36 27.10 7.19
C GLU A 5 -66.23 28.13 7.10
N TYR A 6 -65.27 28.13 8.01
CA TYR A 6 -63.94 28.78 7.87
C TYR A 6 -63.01 28.20 8.95
N GLU A 7 -61.73 27.91 8.75
CA GLU A 7 -60.85 27.62 7.61
C GLU A 7 -59.57 27.24 8.37
N TYR A 8 -59.14 25.97 8.30
CA TYR A 8 -57.85 25.61 8.90
C TYR A 8 -56.79 26.25 8.01
N GLU A 9 -56.08 27.26 8.51
CA GLU A 9 -54.79 27.65 7.95
C GLU A 9 -53.87 26.45 8.18
N ASP A 10 -53.79 25.56 7.17
CA ASP A 10 -52.67 24.67 7.00
C ASP A 10 -51.46 25.59 6.83
N GLU A 11 -50.71 25.78 7.91
CA GLU A 11 -49.32 26.21 7.84
C GLU A 11 -48.61 25.13 7.00
N GLU A 12 -48.56 25.34 5.69
CA GLU A 12 -47.63 24.65 4.81
C GLU A 12 -46.26 24.89 5.45
N GLU A 13 -45.74 23.87 6.15
CA GLU A 13 -44.33 23.79 6.48
C GLU A 13 -43.60 23.90 5.14
N GLU A 14 -43.15 25.12 4.81
CA GLU A 14 -42.19 25.34 3.75
C GLU A 14 -41.00 24.46 4.13
N GLU A 15 -40.93 23.28 3.51
CA GLU A 15 -39.69 22.52 3.43
C GLU A 15 -38.71 23.51 2.80
N GLU A 16 -37.89 24.15 3.64
CA GLU A 16 -36.73 24.91 3.19
C GLU A 16 -35.96 23.93 2.31
N GLU A 17 -36.12 24.05 0.99
CA GLU A 17 -35.21 23.47 0.02
C GLU A 17 -33.86 24.12 0.36
N GLU A 18 -33.08 23.46 1.23
CA GLU A 18 -31.68 23.79 1.46
C GLU A 18 -31.09 23.88 0.06
N GLU A 19 -30.80 25.12 -0.39
CA GLU A 19 -30.11 25.36 -1.64
C GLU A 19 -28.92 24.39 -1.65
N GLU A 20 -28.86 23.46 -2.61
CA GLU A 20 -27.71 22.57 -2.79
C GLU A 20 -26.51 23.49 -3.08
N GLU A 21 -25.86 24.02 -2.03
CA GLU A 21 -24.50 24.54 -2.10
C GLU A 21 -23.71 23.39 -2.73
N ASP A 22 -23.15 23.64 -3.92
CA ASP A 22 -22.23 22.70 -4.59
C ASP A 22 -21.02 22.53 -3.66
N ASP A 23 -21.15 21.68 -2.63
CA ASP A 23 -20.15 21.39 -1.62
C ASP A 23 -18.87 20.96 -2.36
N ASP A 24 -17.80 21.76 -2.31
CA ASP A 24 -16.54 21.39 -2.96
C ASP A 24 -15.98 20.11 -2.29
N PRO A 25 -15.69 19.03 -3.05
CA PRO A 25 -15.08 17.83 -2.50
C PRO A 25 -13.76 18.06 -1.74
N GLU A 26 -13.00 19.11 -2.08
CA GLU A 26 -11.81 19.54 -1.34
C GLU A 26 -12.17 20.04 0.07
N ASP A 27 -13.16 20.93 0.17
CA ASP A 27 -13.60 21.50 1.43
C ASP A 27 -14.21 20.44 2.34
N LEU A 28 -15.04 19.55 1.78
CA LEU A 28 -15.59 18.39 2.50
C LEU A 28 -14.49 17.49 3.04
N TYR A 29 -13.41 17.28 2.27
CA TYR A 29 -12.29 16.43 2.67
C TYR A 29 -11.45 17.08 3.78
N GLU A 30 -11.16 18.37 3.69
CA GLU A 30 -10.43 19.08 4.75
C GLU A 30 -11.26 19.18 6.02
N GLN A 31 -12.57 19.46 5.90
CA GLN A 31 -13.50 19.33 7.00
C GLN A 31 -13.42 17.92 7.60
N ALA A 32 -13.47 16.85 6.81
CA ALA A 32 -13.41 15.49 7.33
C ALA A 32 -12.14 15.19 8.15
N LYS A 33 -11.05 15.94 7.93
CA LYS A 33 -9.77 15.80 8.63
C LYS A 33 -9.61 16.69 9.86
N GLU A 34 -10.56 17.59 10.13
CA GLU A 34 -10.50 18.47 11.29
C GLU A 34 -10.46 17.67 12.60
N ASP A 35 -9.59 18.10 13.51
CA ASP A 35 -9.45 17.51 14.83
C ASP A 35 -10.77 17.60 15.62
N GLY A 36 -11.06 16.56 16.40
CA GLY A 36 -12.27 16.50 17.23
C GLY A 36 -13.51 15.92 16.54
N LYS A 37 -13.44 15.60 15.24
CA LYS A 37 -14.52 14.85 14.58
C LYS A 37 -14.52 13.38 14.98
N THR A 38 -15.71 12.86 15.27
CA THR A 38 -15.92 11.43 15.46
C THR A 38 -15.81 10.69 14.13
N VAL A 39 -15.48 9.40 14.17
CA VAL A 39 -15.45 8.53 12.97
C VAL A 39 -16.79 8.58 12.21
N ALA A 40 -17.91 8.69 12.93
CA ALA A 40 -19.24 8.80 12.32
C ALA A 40 -19.43 10.13 11.56
N GLN A 41 -19.03 11.26 12.15
CA GLN A 41 -19.09 12.58 11.49
C GLN A 41 -18.16 12.63 10.27
N GLN A 42 -16.94 12.11 10.41
CA GLN A 42 -16.00 12.01 9.31
C GLN A 42 -16.57 11.16 8.16
N THR A 43 -17.13 9.99 8.47
CA THR A 43 -17.74 9.11 7.46
C THR A 43 -18.88 9.79 6.70
N LYS A 44 -19.71 10.61 7.38
CA LYS A 44 -20.78 11.37 6.71
C LYS A 44 -20.23 12.40 5.71
N LEU A 45 -19.20 13.15 6.08
CA LEU A 45 -18.55 14.11 5.19
C LEU A 45 -17.91 13.42 3.98
N LEU A 46 -17.23 12.29 4.21
CA LEU A 46 -16.64 11.50 3.14
C LEU A 46 -17.71 10.86 2.23
N GLN A 47 -18.90 10.54 2.76
CA GLN A 47 -20.00 10.03 1.97
C GLN A 47 -20.53 11.08 0.98
N LYS A 48 -20.65 12.35 1.40
CA LYS A 48 -21.01 13.45 0.50
C LYS A 48 -20.08 13.55 -0.71
N ILE A 49 -18.76 13.35 -0.51
CA ILE A 49 -17.78 13.32 -1.61
C ILE A 49 -18.13 12.23 -2.63
N PHE A 50 -18.54 11.04 -2.19
CA PHE A 50 -18.94 9.97 -3.10
C PHE A 50 -20.26 10.25 -3.81
N ASP A 51 -21.19 10.93 -3.15
CA ASP A 51 -22.47 11.32 -3.73
C ASP A 51 -22.24 12.34 -4.87
N ILE A 52 -21.31 13.29 -4.67
CA ILE A 52 -20.86 14.21 -5.72
C ILE A 52 -20.15 13.45 -6.86
N GLU A 53 -19.24 12.52 -6.56
CA GLU A 53 -18.56 11.73 -7.61
C GLU A 53 -19.53 10.81 -8.38
N ALA A 54 -20.63 10.38 -7.76
CA ALA A 54 -21.68 9.60 -8.40
C ALA A 54 -22.50 10.46 -9.39
N LYS A 55 -22.76 11.74 -9.07
CA LYS A 55 -23.38 12.72 -9.97
C LYS A 55 -22.41 13.18 -11.07
N THR A 56 -21.10 13.17 -10.81
CA THR A 56 -20.08 13.74 -11.71
C THR A 56 -19.12 12.69 -12.26
N ARG A 57 -17.88 12.63 -11.74
CA ARG A 57 -16.86 11.64 -12.07
C ARG A 57 -15.99 11.39 -10.85
N LYS A 58 -15.44 10.17 -10.78
CA LYS A 58 -14.37 9.83 -9.83
C LYS A 58 -13.17 10.76 -9.98
N GLY A 59 -12.55 11.12 -8.87
CA GLY A 59 -11.39 12.00 -8.83
C GLY A 59 -10.47 11.76 -7.62
N LYS A 60 -9.60 12.74 -7.39
CA LYS A 60 -8.61 12.72 -6.30
C LYS A 60 -9.28 12.64 -4.92
N TRP A 61 -10.37 13.38 -4.71
CA TRP A 61 -10.99 13.51 -3.39
C TRP A 61 -11.71 12.24 -2.96
N GLY A 62 -12.43 11.55 -3.85
CA GLY A 62 -12.97 10.22 -3.53
C GLY A 62 -11.88 9.19 -3.26
N PHE A 63 -10.75 9.25 -3.98
CA PHE A 63 -9.60 8.39 -3.68
C PHE A 63 -9.04 8.62 -2.26
N LEU A 64 -8.82 9.87 -1.88
CA LEU A 64 -8.30 10.21 -0.56
C LEU A 64 -9.34 9.95 0.55
N ALA A 65 -10.63 10.15 0.26
CA ALA A 65 -11.72 9.77 1.16
C ALA A 65 -11.71 8.26 1.46
N LEU A 66 -11.53 7.42 0.42
CA LEU A 66 -11.40 5.98 0.60
C LEU A 66 -10.15 5.61 1.40
N GLU A 67 -9.04 6.34 1.27
CA GLU A 67 -7.85 6.13 2.10
C GLU A 67 -8.18 6.30 3.59
N ILE A 68 -8.88 7.37 3.96
CA ILE A 68 -9.29 7.61 5.36
C ILE A 68 -10.25 6.51 5.84
N LEU A 69 -11.24 6.12 5.03
CA LEU A 69 -12.18 5.06 5.40
C LEU A 69 -11.48 3.72 5.64
N VAL A 70 -10.54 3.33 4.76
CA VAL A 70 -9.73 2.13 4.98
C VAL A 70 -8.96 2.24 6.29
N GLN A 71 -8.31 3.38 6.56
CA GLN A 71 -7.55 3.57 7.80
C GLN A 71 -8.42 3.42 9.06
N ASN A 72 -9.65 3.92 9.03
CA ASN A 72 -10.59 3.76 10.14
C ASN A 72 -11.09 2.32 10.30
N ASP A 73 -11.23 1.59 9.18
CA ASP A 73 -11.79 0.24 9.20
C ASP A 73 -10.76 -0.83 9.55
N ILE A 74 -9.47 -0.63 9.27
CA ILE A 74 -8.42 -1.61 9.62
C ILE A 74 -8.18 -1.73 11.13
N ASP A 75 -8.69 -0.78 11.91
CA ASP A 75 -8.65 -0.80 13.38
C ASP A 75 -9.82 -1.58 13.99
N LYS A 76 -10.83 -1.94 13.19
CA LYS A 76 -12.01 -2.66 13.64
C LYS A 76 -11.76 -4.18 13.66
N PRO A 77 -12.44 -4.93 14.55
CA PRO A 77 -12.37 -6.40 14.53
C PRO A 77 -12.91 -7.01 13.22
N ASP A 78 -13.91 -6.36 12.61
CA ASP A 78 -14.46 -6.77 11.32
C ASP A 78 -13.80 -6.00 10.18
N LEU A 79 -13.09 -6.72 9.31
CA LEU A 79 -12.33 -6.17 8.18
C LEU A 79 -13.11 -6.15 6.87
N ASN A 80 -14.40 -6.53 6.86
CA ASN A 80 -15.22 -6.52 5.65
C ASN A 80 -15.40 -5.11 5.06
N ALA A 81 -15.57 -4.10 5.91
CA ALA A 81 -15.63 -2.70 5.50
C ALA A 81 -14.30 -2.24 4.89
N ALA A 82 -13.18 -2.54 5.56
CA ALA A 82 -11.83 -2.23 5.07
C ALA A 82 -11.58 -2.86 3.69
N ARG A 83 -11.95 -4.13 3.52
CA ARG A 83 -11.86 -4.85 2.24
C ARG A 83 -12.65 -4.15 1.15
N THR A 84 -13.90 -3.81 1.43
CA THR A 84 -14.80 -3.15 0.48
C THR A 84 -14.27 -1.79 0.05
N HIS A 85 -13.85 -0.95 1.01
CA HIS A 85 -13.28 0.37 0.73
C HIS A 85 -11.95 0.27 -0.02
N TYR A 86 -11.09 -0.68 0.35
CA TYR A 86 -9.82 -0.88 -0.35
C TYR A 86 -10.01 -1.36 -1.79
N THR A 87 -10.91 -2.32 -2.04
CA THR A 87 -11.24 -2.74 -3.41
C THR A 87 -11.80 -1.59 -4.24
N LYS A 88 -12.68 -0.75 -3.66
CA LYS A 88 -13.15 0.48 -4.32
C LYS A 88 -11.99 1.43 -4.63
N LEU A 89 -11.06 1.64 -3.70
CA LEU A 89 -9.87 2.48 -3.86
C LEU A 89 -9.01 2.02 -5.04
N LEU A 90 -8.82 0.71 -5.21
CA LEU A 90 -8.05 0.17 -6.33
C LEU A 90 -8.64 0.55 -7.71
N THR A 91 -9.95 0.80 -7.80
CA THR A 91 -10.59 1.23 -9.05
C THR A 91 -10.17 2.62 -9.52
N TYR A 92 -9.61 3.45 -8.63
CA TYR A 92 -9.16 4.81 -8.95
C TYR A 92 -7.78 4.84 -9.62
N ILE A 93 -6.94 3.84 -9.34
CA ILE A 93 -5.50 3.83 -9.69
C ILE A 93 -5.27 3.89 -11.21
N LYS A 94 -6.15 3.27 -12.00
CA LYS A 94 -5.95 3.15 -13.45
C LYS A 94 -6.15 4.47 -14.20
N SER A 95 -7.08 5.31 -13.76
CA SER A 95 -7.56 6.42 -14.61
C SER A 95 -7.94 7.71 -13.89
N PHE A 96 -8.04 7.69 -12.55
CA PHE A 96 -8.65 8.79 -11.80
C PHE A 96 -7.67 9.55 -10.89
N VAL A 97 -6.50 8.98 -10.64
CA VAL A 97 -5.43 9.62 -9.87
C VAL A 97 -4.07 9.45 -10.54
N THR A 98 -3.13 10.33 -10.20
CA THR A 98 -1.76 10.23 -10.72
C THR A 98 -1.03 9.03 -10.11
N LYS A 99 -0.01 8.55 -10.81
CA LYS A 99 0.85 7.45 -10.32
C LYS A 99 1.52 7.81 -8.99
N ASP A 100 1.90 9.06 -8.79
CA ASP A 100 2.55 9.50 -7.55
C ASP A 100 1.59 9.51 -6.35
N ILE A 101 0.37 10.05 -6.52
CA ILE A 101 -0.65 10.05 -5.46
C ILE A 101 -1.01 8.62 -5.07
N SER A 102 -1.31 7.78 -6.06
CA SER A 102 -1.64 6.37 -5.80
C SER A 102 -0.48 5.62 -5.14
N GLN A 103 0.77 5.89 -5.54
CA GLN A 103 1.94 5.25 -4.97
C GLN A 103 2.15 5.59 -3.49
N ILE A 104 1.98 6.85 -3.10
CA ILE A 104 2.12 7.28 -1.70
C ILE A 104 1.02 6.63 -0.85
N SER A 105 -0.23 6.75 -1.28
CA SER A 105 -1.40 6.25 -0.55
C SER A 105 -1.36 4.73 -0.38
N ILE A 106 -1.15 3.97 -1.47
CA ILE A 106 -1.09 2.50 -1.42
C ILE A 106 0.08 2.03 -0.56
N LYS A 107 1.26 2.68 -0.67
CA LYS A 107 2.41 2.31 0.16
C LYS A 107 2.08 2.46 1.64
N ASN A 108 1.53 3.61 2.05
CA ASN A 108 1.18 3.90 3.44
C ASN A 108 0.11 2.94 3.96
N LEU A 109 -0.94 2.67 3.16
CA LEU A 109 -1.99 1.73 3.53
C LEU A 109 -1.46 0.31 3.71
N LEU A 110 -0.62 -0.17 2.78
CA LEU A 110 -0.01 -1.50 2.90
C LEU A 110 0.88 -1.61 4.14
N GLU A 111 1.61 -0.55 4.51
CA GLU A 111 2.41 -0.53 5.74
C GLU A 111 1.53 -0.68 6.97
N LYS A 112 0.49 0.15 7.09
CA LYS A 112 -0.47 0.08 8.20
C LYS A 112 -1.17 -1.29 8.28
N ILE A 113 -1.55 -1.87 7.14
CA ILE A 113 -2.23 -3.17 7.09
C ILE A 113 -1.30 -4.29 7.56
N ILE A 114 -0.05 -4.30 7.10
CA ILE A 114 0.95 -5.29 7.51
C ILE A 114 1.27 -5.16 9.01
N GLU A 115 1.28 -3.93 9.56
CA GLU A 115 1.48 -3.69 11.00
C GLU A 115 0.37 -4.26 11.90
N LYS A 116 -0.83 -4.51 11.37
CA LYS A 116 -1.92 -5.15 12.13
C LYS A 116 -1.73 -6.65 12.37
N ASP A 117 -0.70 -7.25 11.78
CA ASP A 117 -0.34 -8.67 11.93
C ASP A 117 -1.49 -9.66 11.62
N ASN A 118 -2.47 -9.22 10.82
CA ASN A 118 -3.47 -10.12 10.25
C ASN A 118 -2.97 -10.63 8.89
N LYS A 119 -2.34 -11.80 8.91
CA LYS A 119 -1.70 -12.40 7.73
C LYS A 119 -2.66 -12.64 6.57
N ASP A 120 -3.82 -13.24 6.83
CA ASP A 120 -4.75 -13.62 5.77
C ASP A 120 -5.32 -12.38 5.08
N PHE A 121 -5.68 -11.36 5.87
CA PHE A 121 -6.10 -10.07 5.34
C PHE A 121 -4.97 -9.37 4.56
N SER A 122 -3.75 -9.35 5.11
CA SER A 122 -2.60 -8.74 4.45
C SER A 122 -2.30 -9.40 3.09
N LEU A 123 -2.31 -10.74 3.03
CA LEU A 123 -2.11 -11.49 1.79
C LEU A 123 -3.18 -11.16 0.75
N GLU A 124 -4.44 -11.10 1.17
CA GLU A 124 -5.54 -10.79 0.27
C GLU A 124 -5.44 -9.38 -0.32
N ILE A 125 -5.21 -8.38 0.54
CA ILE A 125 -5.05 -6.99 0.12
C ILE A 125 -3.87 -6.88 -0.83
N ILE A 126 -2.69 -7.40 -0.47
CA ILE A 126 -1.49 -7.34 -1.30
C ILE A 126 -1.73 -7.98 -2.67
N ASN A 127 -2.36 -9.15 -2.74
CA ASN A 127 -2.66 -9.82 -4.01
C ASN A 127 -3.64 -9.01 -4.87
N SER A 128 -4.68 -8.45 -4.27
CA SER A 128 -5.63 -7.56 -4.95
C SER A 128 -4.93 -6.32 -5.49
N THR A 129 -4.03 -5.72 -4.71
CA THR A 129 -3.19 -4.59 -5.14
C THR A 129 -2.29 -4.98 -6.32
N LEU A 130 -1.62 -6.14 -6.27
CA LEU A 130 -0.76 -6.60 -7.36
C LEU A 130 -1.54 -6.72 -8.68
N GLN A 131 -2.73 -7.29 -8.63
CA GLN A 131 -3.60 -7.41 -9.80
C GLN A 131 -3.99 -6.03 -10.37
N ALA A 132 -4.44 -5.12 -9.51
CA ALA A 132 -4.80 -3.76 -9.93
C ALA A 132 -3.61 -2.98 -10.52
N LEU A 133 -2.39 -3.19 -9.99
CA LEU A 133 -1.17 -2.54 -10.48
C LEU A 133 -0.68 -3.11 -11.81
N GLN A 134 -0.90 -4.41 -12.06
CA GLN A 134 -0.66 -5.01 -13.37
C GLN A 134 -1.59 -4.39 -14.42
N ASP A 135 -2.88 -4.29 -14.11
CA ASP A 135 -3.89 -3.69 -15.00
C ASP A 135 -3.64 -2.20 -15.26
N ALA A 136 -3.07 -1.49 -14.29
CA ALA A 136 -2.69 -0.08 -14.39
C ALA A 136 -1.29 0.16 -14.98
N GLN A 137 -0.54 -0.89 -15.32
CA GLN A 137 0.84 -0.82 -15.82
C GLN A 137 1.74 0.07 -14.95
N ASN A 138 1.66 -0.10 -13.63
CA ASN A 138 2.48 0.62 -12.66
C ASN A 138 3.63 -0.27 -12.16
N GLU A 139 4.62 -0.49 -13.02
CA GLU A 139 5.77 -1.38 -12.77
C GLU A 139 6.57 -1.06 -11.51
N ARG A 140 6.76 0.23 -11.21
CA ARG A 140 7.53 0.68 -10.04
C ARG A 140 6.85 0.24 -8.75
N LEU A 141 5.58 0.58 -8.59
CA LEU A 141 4.83 0.21 -7.41
C LEU A 141 4.56 -1.29 -7.36
N LEU A 142 4.35 -1.94 -8.50
CA LEU A 142 4.22 -3.39 -8.60
C LEU A 142 5.45 -4.09 -7.99
N THR A 143 6.65 -3.63 -8.31
CA THR A 143 7.90 -4.21 -7.79
C THR A 143 8.02 -4.01 -6.27
N ILE A 144 7.66 -2.83 -5.76
CA ILE A 144 7.64 -2.53 -4.31
C ILE A 144 6.63 -3.45 -3.60
N THR A 145 5.43 -3.62 -4.16
CA THR A 145 4.39 -4.48 -3.58
C THR A 145 4.79 -5.96 -3.61
N LYS A 146 5.48 -6.43 -4.66
CA LYS A 146 6.06 -7.79 -4.71
C LYS A 146 7.07 -8.00 -3.57
N MET A 147 7.92 -7.01 -3.29
CA MET A 147 8.85 -7.11 -2.16
C MET A 147 8.14 -7.17 -0.81
N LYS A 148 7.04 -6.43 -0.61
CA LYS A 148 6.20 -6.57 0.60
C LYS A 148 5.61 -7.98 0.72
N LEU A 149 5.11 -8.56 -0.39
CA LEU A 149 4.62 -9.95 -0.40
C LEU A 149 5.72 -10.96 -0.04
N ALA A 150 6.91 -10.82 -0.62
CA ALA A 150 8.05 -11.70 -0.33
C ALA A 150 8.46 -11.65 1.15
N ASN A 151 8.52 -10.45 1.74
CA ASN A 151 8.78 -10.27 3.16
C ASN A 151 7.69 -10.91 4.03
N LEU A 152 6.42 -10.80 3.65
CA LEU A 152 5.31 -11.41 4.39
C LEU A 152 5.41 -12.94 4.40
N HIS A 153 5.72 -13.57 3.26
CA HIS A 153 5.99 -15.02 3.19
C HIS A 153 7.20 -15.42 4.05
N TYR A 154 8.28 -14.65 4.00
CA TYR A 154 9.48 -14.93 4.79
C TYR A 154 9.20 -14.86 6.31
N SER A 155 8.50 -13.83 6.77
CA SER A 155 8.06 -13.69 8.17
C SER A 155 7.08 -14.79 8.60
N SER A 156 6.32 -15.33 7.65
CA SER A 156 5.37 -16.43 7.84
C SER A 156 5.97 -17.83 7.81
N ASP A 157 7.31 -17.93 7.80
CA ASP A 157 8.05 -19.20 7.68
C ASP A 157 7.77 -19.98 6.37
N ASP A 158 7.47 -19.27 5.28
CA ASP A 158 7.38 -19.82 3.92
C ASP A 158 8.54 -19.28 3.05
N PRO A 159 9.78 -19.77 3.26
CA PRO A 159 10.96 -19.27 2.56
C PRO A 159 10.94 -19.60 1.06
N ALA A 160 10.21 -20.64 0.63
CA ALA A 160 10.15 -21.05 -0.77
C ALA A 160 9.34 -20.05 -1.61
N ALA A 161 8.18 -19.62 -1.12
CA ALA A 161 7.41 -18.57 -1.78
C ALA A 161 8.18 -17.23 -1.80
N ALA A 162 8.81 -16.89 -0.68
CA ALA A 162 9.64 -15.69 -0.58
C ALA A 162 10.82 -15.70 -1.56
N GLU A 163 11.55 -16.82 -1.68
CA GLU A 163 12.68 -16.99 -2.60
C GLU A 163 12.24 -16.77 -4.05
N ARG A 164 11.11 -17.37 -4.44
CA ARG A 164 10.57 -17.26 -5.79
C ARG A 164 10.30 -15.80 -6.15
N ILE A 165 9.58 -15.08 -5.28
CA ILE A 165 9.20 -13.68 -5.53
C ILE A 165 10.43 -12.77 -5.51
N ALA A 166 11.31 -12.93 -4.53
CA ALA A 166 12.53 -12.14 -4.42
C ALA A 166 13.44 -12.35 -5.64
N SER A 167 13.59 -13.60 -6.10
CA SER A 167 14.36 -13.93 -7.31
C SER A 167 13.76 -13.32 -8.57
N GLU A 168 12.43 -13.30 -8.69
CA GLU A 168 11.73 -12.63 -9.81
C GLU A 168 12.02 -11.13 -9.79
N VAL A 169 11.91 -10.47 -8.63
CA VAL A 169 12.24 -9.05 -8.48
C VAL A 169 13.70 -8.79 -8.83
N THR A 170 14.65 -9.59 -8.31
CA THR A 170 16.07 -9.46 -8.64
C THR A 170 16.29 -9.55 -10.15
N ARG A 171 15.69 -10.53 -10.84
CA ARG A 171 15.81 -10.67 -12.30
C ARG A 171 15.23 -9.45 -13.04
N SER A 172 14.11 -8.91 -12.57
CA SER A 172 13.47 -7.73 -13.17
C SER A 172 14.29 -6.43 -13.06
N CYS A 173 15.35 -6.44 -12.26
CA CYS A 173 16.28 -5.32 -12.09
C CYS A 173 17.40 -5.29 -13.14
N PHE A 174 17.47 -6.29 -14.02
CA PHE A 174 18.46 -6.37 -15.09
C PHE A 174 17.76 -6.46 -16.46
N ASP A 175 18.40 -5.90 -17.48
CA ASP A 175 17.96 -6.07 -18.87
C ASP A 175 18.47 -7.39 -19.48
N ALA A 176 18.11 -7.64 -20.74
CA ALA A 176 18.53 -8.84 -21.48
C ALA A 176 20.06 -8.95 -21.68
N THR A 177 20.79 -7.85 -21.54
CA THR A 177 22.26 -7.81 -21.62
C THR A 177 22.93 -8.02 -20.26
N GLY A 178 22.14 -8.10 -19.19
CA GLY A 178 22.63 -8.21 -17.82
C GLY A 178 23.03 -6.88 -17.19
N LYS A 179 22.69 -5.75 -17.83
CA LYS A 179 22.94 -4.41 -17.27
C LYS A 179 21.87 -4.07 -16.23
N GLN A 180 22.30 -3.54 -15.09
CA GLN A 180 21.40 -3.11 -14.02
C GLN A 180 20.57 -1.89 -14.47
N ASP A 181 19.27 -1.91 -14.17
CA ASP A 181 18.39 -0.76 -14.32
C ASP A 181 18.70 0.28 -13.22
N PRO A 182 19.14 1.50 -13.57
CA PRO A 182 19.50 2.53 -12.59
C PRO A 182 18.30 2.94 -11.71
N ASN A 183 17.07 2.78 -12.19
CA ASN A 183 15.86 3.15 -11.45
C ASN A 183 15.39 2.07 -10.45
N LYS A 184 15.98 0.87 -10.50
CA LYS A 184 15.60 -0.28 -9.65
C LYS A 184 16.66 -0.67 -8.63
N GLY A 185 17.67 0.19 -8.42
CA GLY A 185 18.77 -0.10 -7.50
C GLY A 185 18.31 -0.41 -6.07
N SER A 186 17.32 0.32 -5.55
CA SER A 186 16.79 0.05 -4.21
C SER A 186 16.11 -1.32 -4.11
N GLN A 187 15.31 -1.70 -5.11
CA GLN A 187 14.62 -2.99 -5.17
C GLN A 187 15.61 -4.15 -5.36
N LEU A 188 16.69 -3.92 -6.11
CA LEU A 188 17.76 -4.89 -6.25
C LEU A 188 18.43 -5.17 -4.90
N VAL A 189 18.83 -4.13 -4.17
CA VAL A 189 19.48 -4.29 -2.86
C VAL A 189 18.54 -4.95 -1.85
N GLU A 190 17.27 -4.58 -1.83
CA GLU A 190 16.25 -5.18 -0.97
C GLU A 190 16.03 -6.67 -1.29
N SER A 191 15.89 -7.03 -2.56
CA SER A 191 15.70 -8.43 -2.98
C SER A 191 16.92 -9.30 -2.70
N LEU A 192 18.14 -8.79 -2.93
CA LEU A 192 19.37 -9.50 -2.59
C LEU A 192 19.51 -9.70 -1.09
N ALA A 193 19.19 -8.69 -0.26
CA ALA A 193 19.22 -8.83 1.19
C ALA A 193 18.25 -9.93 1.68
N LEU A 194 17.03 -9.96 1.14
CA LEU A 194 16.05 -11.00 1.47
C LEU A 194 16.51 -12.39 1.03
N LEU A 195 17.09 -12.52 -0.18
CA LEU A 195 17.65 -13.80 -0.65
C LEU A 195 18.80 -14.30 0.24
N ILE A 196 19.68 -13.39 0.69
CA ILE A 196 20.75 -13.73 1.64
C ILE A 196 20.16 -14.24 2.95
N GLN A 197 19.13 -13.58 3.50
CA GLN A 197 18.45 -14.05 4.71
C GLN A 197 17.82 -15.43 4.53
N ILE A 198 17.14 -15.66 3.41
CA ILE A 198 16.51 -16.94 3.08
C ILE A 198 17.56 -18.06 3.00
N TYR A 199 18.60 -17.91 2.18
CA TYR A 199 19.61 -18.95 2.02
C TYR A 199 20.42 -19.18 3.30
N TYR A 200 20.68 -18.13 4.08
CA TYR A 200 21.33 -18.28 5.37
C TYR A 200 20.49 -19.07 6.36
N LYS A 201 19.17 -18.78 6.43
CA LYS A 201 18.20 -19.50 7.27
C LYS A 201 18.06 -20.97 6.87
N LEU A 202 18.09 -21.27 5.56
CA LEU A 202 18.03 -22.63 5.03
C LEU A 202 19.35 -23.40 5.14
N GLY A 203 20.44 -22.77 5.61
CA GLY A 203 21.76 -23.41 5.70
C GLY A 203 22.50 -23.55 4.38
N ASP A 204 21.99 -22.99 3.27
CA ASP A 204 22.66 -23.02 1.96
C ASP A 204 23.77 -21.95 1.89
N ARG A 205 24.91 -22.24 2.51
CA ARG A 205 26.07 -21.33 2.57
C ARG A 205 26.63 -20.99 1.18
N ARG A 206 26.56 -21.94 0.24
CA ARG A 206 27.04 -21.74 -1.13
C ARG A 206 26.22 -20.65 -1.82
N LYS A 207 24.89 -20.78 -1.83
CA LYS A 207 24.02 -19.74 -2.41
C LYS A 207 24.09 -18.43 -1.63
N THR A 208 24.16 -18.49 -0.29
CA THR A 208 24.27 -17.28 0.53
C THR A 208 25.49 -16.44 0.11
N LYS A 209 26.65 -17.08 -0.06
CA LYS A 209 27.89 -16.43 -0.53
C LYS A 209 27.77 -15.88 -1.95
N GLU A 210 27.20 -16.66 -2.87
CA GLU A 210 26.99 -16.22 -4.26
C GLU A 210 26.14 -14.95 -4.33
N VAL A 211 25.05 -14.88 -3.56
CA VAL A 211 24.19 -13.68 -3.52
C VAL A 211 24.85 -12.53 -2.79
N TYR A 212 25.58 -12.80 -1.71
CA TYR A 212 26.37 -11.79 -0.99
C TYR A 212 27.38 -11.12 -1.93
N GLU A 213 28.18 -11.89 -2.68
CA GLU A 213 29.14 -11.34 -3.64
C GLU A 213 28.46 -10.53 -4.76
N LYS A 214 27.26 -10.92 -5.20
CA LYS A 214 26.44 -10.12 -6.13
C LYS A 214 26.01 -8.79 -5.49
N SER A 215 25.61 -8.80 -4.22
CA SER A 215 25.19 -7.59 -3.51
C SER A 215 26.29 -6.55 -3.36
N LEU A 216 27.56 -6.98 -3.27
CA LEU A 216 28.71 -6.06 -3.23
C LEU A 216 28.92 -5.29 -4.53
N LYS A 217 28.41 -5.83 -5.66
CA LYS A 217 28.52 -5.22 -7.00
C LYS A 217 27.31 -4.37 -7.36
N ALA A 218 26.23 -4.44 -6.57
CA ALA A 218 25.03 -3.67 -6.84
C ALA A 218 25.29 -2.18 -6.60
N GLU A 219 24.92 -1.35 -7.57
CA GLU A 219 24.94 0.10 -7.38
C GLU A 219 23.87 0.48 -6.34
N ASN A 220 24.09 1.57 -5.58
CA ASN A 220 23.13 2.12 -4.59
C ASN A 220 22.92 1.34 -3.28
N VAL A 221 23.77 0.37 -2.94
CA VAL A 221 23.74 -0.32 -1.62
C VAL A 221 23.69 0.68 -0.45
N LEU A 222 24.40 1.81 -0.54
CA LEU A 222 24.42 2.81 0.54
C LEU A 222 23.10 3.57 0.74
N THR A 223 22.15 3.50 -0.19
CA THR A 223 20.86 4.22 -0.11
C THR A 223 19.77 3.47 0.65
N GLN A 224 20.03 2.23 1.08
CA GLN A 224 19.08 1.36 1.78
C GLN A 224 19.68 0.86 3.11
N PRO A 225 19.64 1.66 4.19
CA PRO A 225 20.35 1.34 5.44
C PRO A 225 19.98 -0.02 6.03
N LYS A 226 18.67 -0.37 6.06
CA LYS A 226 18.19 -1.64 6.61
C LYS A 226 18.72 -2.84 5.84
N SER A 227 18.56 -2.85 4.52
CA SER A 227 19.02 -3.94 3.65
C SER A 227 20.54 -4.09 3.69
N THR A 228 21.27 -2.97 3.73
CA THR A 228 22.73 -2.96 3.82
C THR A 228 23.24 -3.48 5.15
N SER A 229 22.56 -3.17 6.26
CA SER A 229 22.87 -3.75 7.56
C SER A 229 22.71 -5.27 7.54
N ILE A 230 21.63 -5.80 6.94
CA ILE A 230 21.39 -7.24 6.81
C ILE A 230 22.50 -7.91 5.98
N ILE A 231 22.84 -7.32 4.83
CA ILE A 231 23.91 -7.82 3.94
C ILE A 231 25.24 -7.88 4.69
N ARG A 232 25.60 -6.82 5.42
CA ARG A 232 26.85 -6.74 6.17
C ARG A 232 26.89 -7.71 7.35
N GLU A 233 25.79 -7.83 8.09
CA GLU A 233 25.71 -8.74 9.23
C GLU A 233 25.91 -10.20 8.78
N ILE A 234 25.18 -10.64 7.77
CA ILE A 234 25.27 -12.01 7.27
C ILE A 234 26.61 -12.24 6.54
N GLY A 235 27.08 -11.26 5.78
CA GLY A 235 28.41 -11.28 5.16
C GLY A 235 29.53 -11.47 6.18
N GLY A 236 29.50 -10.71 7.28
CA GLY A 236 30.43 -10.86 8.39
C GLY A 236 30.38 -12.25 9.02
N LYS A 237 29.18 -12.81 9.24
CA LYS A 237 29.01 -14.20 9.73
C LYS A 237 29.65 -15.22 8.80
N ILE A 238 29.47 -15.09 7.48
CA ILE A 238 30.10 -15.97 6.49
C ILE A 238 31.63 -15.87 6.54
N HIS A 239 32.17 -14.66 6.58
CA HIS A 239 33.62 -14.46 6.67
C HIS A 239 34.21 -15.05 7.96
N MET A 240 33.49 -14.94 9.09
CA MET A 240 33.88 -15.56 10.36
C MET A 240 33.85 -17.10 10.28
N GLU A 241 32.81 -17.69 9.71
CA GLU A 241 32.68 -19.15 9.51
C GLU A 241 33.85 -19.69 8.65
N GLU A 242 34.31 -18.93 7.66
CA GLU A 242 35.45 -19.29 6.79
C GLU A 242 36.82 -18.88 7.36
N ARG A 243 36.89 -18.39 8.61
CA ARG A 243 38.13 -17.92 9.26
C ARG A 243 38.83 -16.76 8.54
N ARG A 244 38.08 -15.98 7.74
CA ARG A 244 38.55 -14.77 7.05
C ARG A 244 38.32 -13.55 7.93
N PHE A 245 38.99 -13.51 9.08
CA PHE A 245 38.76 -12.52 10.13
C PHE A 245 39.02 -11.06 9.71
N SER A 246 39.91 -10.84 8.73
CA SER A 246 40.20 -9.52 8.20
C SER A 246 39.06 -8.94 7.34
N GLU A 247 38.29 -9.81 6.68
CA GLU A 247 37.14 -9.43 5.83
C GLU A 247 35.83 -9.34 6.63
N ALA A 248 35.82 -9.82 7.87
CA ALA A 248 34.65 -9.81 8.76
C ALA A 248 34.49 -8.52 9.58
N ARG A 249 35.45 -7.59 9.49
CA ARG A 249 35.48 -6.34 10.28
C ARG A 249 34.82 -5.18 9.55
#